data_AF-A0A1N6MCH3-F1
#
_entry.id   AF-A0A1N6MCH3-F1
#
_cell.length_a   1.000
_cell.length_b   1.000
_cell.length_c   1.000
_cell.angle_alpha   90.00
_cell.angle_beta   90.00
_cell.angle_gamma   90.00
#
_symmetry.space_group_name_H-M   'P 1'
#
loop_
_entity.id
_entity.type
_entity.pdbx_description
1 polymer ?
#
loop_
_entity_poly.entity_id
_entity_poly.type
_entity_poly.pdbx_seq_one_letter_code
_entity_poly.pdbx_strand_id
1 'polypeptide(L)'
;SLQHEEKGKRFFALGSGPGRSLAGKEELFGELVYRDHAAETALVLEVDRPPPSELLQRIAGDCGVAADRLTIILTPTQSLAGSVQIAARSLEVALHKAHALKFPLERIVDGMGTAPLPPPAPDFVQAMGRTNDA
;
A
#
# COMPACT_ATOMS: atom_id res chain seq x y z
N SER A 1 0.85 5.32 7.29
CA SER A 1 2.07 4.46 7.39
C SER A 1 1.97 3.57 8.61
N LEU A 2 2.60 2.40 8.60
CA LEU A 2 2.54 1.41 9.67
C LEU A 2 3.85 1.41 10.45
N GLN A 3 3.77 1.61 11.77
CA GLN A 3 4.96 1.79 12.63
C GLN A 3 4.84 0.98 13.92
N HIS A 4 5.95 0.38 14.35
CA HIS A 4 6.04 -0.32 15.64
C HIS A 4 7.47 -0.18 16.20
N GLU A 5 7.60 0.04 17.51
CA GLU A 5 8.89 0.11 18.18
C GLU A 5 8.85 -0.78 19.44
N GLU A 6 9.80 -1.71 19.55
CA GLU A 6 9.98 -2.54 20.74
C GLU A 6 11.47 -2.71 21.05
N LYS A 7 11.88 -2.43 22.30
CA LYS A 7 13.26 -2.64 22.80
C LYS A 7 14.36 -2.10 21.86
N GLY A 8 14.14 -0.92 21.28
CA GLY A 8 15.07 -0.25 20.36
C GLY A 8 15.03 -0.76 18.91
N LYS A 9 14.16 -1.73 18.57
CA LYS A 9 13.92 -2.17 17.19
C LYS A 9 12.70 -1.44 16.63
N ARG A 10 12.92 -0.61 15.61
CA ARG A 10 11.86 0.07 14.85
C ARG A 10 11.47 -0.72 13.62
N PHE A 11 10.17 -0.84 13.38
CA PHE A 11 9.58 -1.34 12.16
C PHE A 11 8.78 -0.19 11.51
N PHE A 12 9.03 0.02 10.23
CA PHE A 12 8.32 1.00 9.41
C PHE A 12 7.97 0.34 8.09
N ALA A 13 6.71 0.50 7.66
CA ALA A 13 6.25 0.03 6.37
C ALA A 13 5.25 1.02 5.75
N LEU A 14 5.30 1.11 4.42
CA LEU A 14 4.19 1.59 3.63
C LEU A 14 3.27 0.41 3.35
N GLY A 15 1.98 0.58 3.67
CA GLY A 15 0.96 -0.44 3.46
C GLY A 15 -0.04 0.03 2.42
N SER A 16 -0.34 -0.83 1.46
CA SER A 16 -1.37 -0.63 0.43
C SER A 16 -2.38 -1.80 0.43
N GLY A 17 -3.42 -1.69 -0.38
CA GLY A 17 -4.44 -2.73 -0.53
C GLY A 17 -5.73 -2.51 0.28
N PRO A 18 -6.67 -3.47 0.21
CA PRO A 18 -8.05 -3.32 0.66
C PRO A 18 -8.20 -3.17 2.18
N GLY A 19 -7.24 -3.61 3.00
CA GLY A 19 -7.29 -3.35 4.45
C GLY A 19 -7.41 -1.87 4.81
N ARG A 20 -6.91 -0.97 3.94
CA ARG A 20 -7.04 0.48 4.13
C ARG A 20 -8.48 0.96 4.15
N SER A 21 -9.34 0.45 3.27
CA SER A 21 -10.75 0.86 3.18
C SER A 21 -11.63 0.30 4.30
N LEU A 22 -11.21 -0.80 4.93
CA LEU A 22 -11.83 -1.29 6.17
C LEU A 22 -11.41 -0.44 7.36
N ALA A 23 -10.09 -0.21 7.50
CA ALA A 23 -9.54 0.55 8.61
C ALA A 23 -9.98 2.01 8.62
N GLY A 24 -10.11 2.64 7.45
CA GLY A 24 -10.65 3.99 7.29
C GLY A 24 -9.89 5.07 8.09
N LYS A 25 -8.59 4.86 8.33
CA LYS A 25 -7.76 5.74 9.17
C LYS A 25 -7.26 7.00 8.45
N GLU A 26 -7.40 7.04 7.14
CA GLU A 26 -6.88 8.11 6.29
C GLU A 26 -7.99 9.10 5.95
N GLU A 27 -7.69 10.40 5.97
CA GLU A 27 -8.64 11.47 5.63
C GLU A 27 -9.27 11.26 4.23
N LEU A 28 -8.52 10.63 3.33
CA LEU A 28 -8.98 10.22 2.00
C LEU A 28 -10.34 9.49 2.04
N PHE A 29 -10.57 8.60 3.02
CA PHE A 29 -11.84 7.86 3.10
C PHE A 29 -13.02 8.69 3.62
N GLY A 30 -12.77 9.89 4.14
CA GLY A 30 -13.83 10.88 4.40
C GLY A 30 -14.17 11.72 3.16
N GLU A 31 -13.22 11.87 2.24
CA GLU A 31 -13.42 12.57 0.96
C GLU A 31 -14.02 11.66 -0.12
N LEU A 32 -13.66 10.38 -0.09
CA LEU A 32 -14.25 9.36 -0.95
C LEU A 32 -15.60 8.90 -0.37
N VAL A 33 -16.62 8.79 -1.21
CA VAL A 33 -17.90 8.14 -0.86
C VAL A 33 -17.75 6.61 -0.93
N TYR A 34 -16.71 6.08 -0.29
CA TYR A 34 -16.38 4.66 -0.31
C TYR A 34 -15.86 4.17 1.03
N ARG A 35 -16.47 3.09 1.52
CA ARG A 35 -16.02 2.33 2.67
C ARG A 35 -16.31 0.86 2.44
N ASP A 36 -15.37 0.02 2.79
CA ASP A 36 -15.49 -1.42 2.56
C ASP A 36 -16.07 -2.13 3.79
N HIS A 37 -16.71 -3.27 3.54
CA HIS A 37 -17.28 -4.16 4.56
C HIS A 37 -17.01 -5.62 4.18
N ALA A 38 -16.04 -6.24 4.85
CA ALA A 38 -15.62 -7.61 4.58
C ALA A 38 -15.24 -8.34 5.87
N ALA A 39 -15.41 -9.66 5.88
CA ALA A 39 -15.00 -10.51 7.00
C ALA A 39 -13.50 -10.88 6.98
N GLU A 40 -12.83 -10.63 5.86
CA GLU A 40 -11.41 -10.88 5.64
C GLU A 40 -10.80 -9.79 4.77
N THR A 41 -9.48 -9.61 4.87
CA THR A 41 -8.78 -8.59 4.11
C THR A 41 -7.34 -8.92 3.84
N ALA A 42 -6.72 -8.12 2.98
CA ALA A 42 -5.30 -8.17 2.70
C ALA A 42 -4.65 -6.78 2.76
N LEU A 43 -3.40 -6.74 3.17
CA LEU A 43 -2.50 -5.60 2.98
C LEU A 43 -1.22 -6.05 2.29
N VAL A 44 -0.71 -5.19 1.42
CA VAL A 44 0.60 -5.33 0.79
C VAL A 44 1.57 -4.41 1.50
N LEU A 45 2.68 -4.94 1.99
CA LEU A 45 3.71 -4.20 2.73
C LEU A 45 5.03 -4.22 1.97
N GLU A 46 5.56 -3.03 1.70
CA GLU A 46 6.86 -2.85 1.05
C GLU A 46 8.00 -3.01 2.05
N VAL A 47 8.27 -4.26 2.44
CA VAL A 47 9.30 -4.64 3.42
C VAL A 47 10.00 -5.94 3.04
N ASP A 48 11.20 -6.14 3.56
CA ASP A 48 12.06 -7.31 3.37
C ASP A 48 12.02 -8.31 4.54
N ARG A 49 11.23 -8.03 5.57
CA ARG A 49 11.12 -8.83 6.78
C ARG A 49 9.69 -8.87 7.31
N PRO A 50 9.30 -9.98 7.98
CA PRO A 50 7.99 -10.08 8.60
C PRO A 50 7.72 -8.96 9.62
N PRO A 51 6.50 -8.38 9.64
CA PRO A 51 6.07 -7.46 10.69
C PRO A 51 5.98 -8.15 12.06
N PRO A 52 6.20 -7.42 13.18
CA PRO A 52 5.95 -7.93 14.53
C PRO A 52 4.49 -8.36 14.74
N SER A 53 4.27 -9.37 15.57
CA SER A 53 2.93 -9.92 15.89
C SER A 53 1.96 -8.86 16.43
N GLU A 54 2.45 -7.96 17.27
CA GLU A 54 1.70 -6.88 17.90
C GLU A 54 1.20 -5.88 16.84
N LEU A 55 2.02 -5.63 15.81
CA LEU A 55 1.63 -4.80 14.67
C LEU A 55 0.53 -5.49 13.86
N LEU A 56 0.64 -6.80 13.63
CA LEU A 56 -0.39 -7.58 12.92
C LEU A 56 -1.72 -7.57 13.66
N GLN A 57 -1.70 -7.76 14.98
CA GLN A 57 -2.91 -7.68 15.82
C GLN A 57 -3.56 -6.30 15.75
N ARG A 58 -2.75 -5.23 15.79
CA ARG A 58 -3.27 -3.86 15.66
C ARG A 58 -3.90 -3.64 14.29
N ILE A 59 -3.27 -4.11 13.21
CA ILE A 59 -3.81 -4.01 11.85
C ILE A 59 -5.14 -4.75 11.74
N ALA A 60 -5.23 -5.99 12.25
CA ALA A 60 -6.47 -6.77 12.23
C ALA A 60 -7.61 -6.05 12.99
N GLY A 61 -7.30 -5.53 14.18
CA GLY A 61 -8.24 -4.75 14.99
C GLY A 61 -8.69 -3.46 14.31
N ASP A 62 -7.77 -2.72 13.69
CA ASP A 62 -8.08 -1.52 12.92
C ASP A 62 -9.00 -1.84 11.74
N CYS A 63 -8.78 -2.96 11.05
CA CYS A 63 -9.61 -3.43 9.95
C CYS A 63 -10.93 -4.09 10.39
N GLY A 64 -11.13 -4.35 11.69
CA GLY A 64 -12.31 -5.03 12.21
C GLY A 64 -12.43 -6.51 11.81
N VAL A 65 -11.31 -7.17 11.50
CA VAL A 65 -11.28 -8.59 11.10
C VAL A 65 -10.57 -9.45 12.15
N ALA A 66 -10.84 -10.76 12.16
CA ALA A 66 -10.09 -11.70 12.96
C ALA A 66 -8.64 -11.85 12.44
N ALA A 67 -7.69 -12.15 13.33
CA ALA A 67 -6.28 -12.21 12.96
C ALA A 67 -5.95 -13.31 11.92
N ASP A 68 -6.69 -14.42 11.95
CA ASP A 68 -6.63 -15.50 10.96
C ASP A 68 -7.32 -15.16 9.62
N ARG A 69 -7.99 -14.01 9.55
CA ARG A 69 -8.64 -13.43 8.37
C ARG A 69 -7.89 -12.22 7.81
N LEU A 70 -6.71 -11.92 8.35
CA LEU A 70 -5.80 -10.90 7.83
C LEU A 70 -4.68 -11.56 7.01
N THR A 71 -4.64 -11.29 5.72
CA THR A 71 -3.52 -11.69 4.86
C THR A 71 -2.51 -10.55 4.71
N ILE A 72 -1.23 -10.84 4.94
CA ILE A 72 -0.14 -9.89 4.70
C ILE A 72 0.74 -10.38 3.56
N ILE A 73 0.84 -9.57 2.53
CA ILE A 73 1.70 -9.82 1.37
C ILE A 73 2.95 -8.93 1.52
N LEU A 74 4.13 -9.54 1.58
CA LEU A 74 5.39 -8.81 1.67
C LEU A 74 5.99 -8.66 0.28
N THR A 75 6.30 -7.43 -0.12
CA THR A 75 6.87 -7.11 -1.43
C THR A 75 8.13 -6.26 -1.27
N PRO A 76 9.30 -6.88 -1.05
CA PRO A 76 10.55 -6.12 -1.00
C PRO A 76 10.74 -5.35 -2.32
N THR A 77 11.11 -4.07 -2.27
CA THR A 77 11.22 -3.20 -3.46
C THR A 77 12.19 -3.74 -4.52
N GLN A 78 13.24 -4.47 -4.09
CA GLN A 78 14.24 -5.09 -4.97
C GLN A 78 13.76 -6.40 -5.61
N SER A 79 12.59 -6.92 -5.21
CA SER A 79 12.03 -8.15 -5.77
C SER A 79 11.21 -7.87 -7.03
N LEU A 80 11.02 -8.90 -7.86
CA LEU A 80 10.11 -8.81 -9.02
C LEU A 80 8.70 -8.38 -8.61
N ALA A 81 8.17 -8.91 -7.51
CA ALA A 81 6.85 -8.53 -7.00
C ALA A 81 6.81 -7.06 -6.57
N GLY A 82 7.87 -6.56 -5.92
CA GLY A 82 8.03 -5.14 -5.57
C GLY A 82 8.10 -4.24 -6.80
N SER A 83 8.94 -4.57 -7.78
CA SER A 83 9.04 -3.80 -9.02
C SER A 83 7.73 -3.76 -9.81
N VAL A 84 7.08 -4.92 -9.96
CA VAL A 84 5.80 -5.03 -10.68
C VAL A 84 4.71 -4.22 -9.98
N GLN A 85 4.55 -4.36 -8.66
CA GLN A 85 3.46 -3.68 -7.96
C GLN A 85 3.63 -2.16 -7.97
N ILE A 86 4.88 -1.64 -7.90
CA ILE A 86 5.10 -0.19 -7.96
C ILE A 86 4.81 0.34 -9.37
N ALA A 87 5.33 -0.30 -10.42
CA ALA A 87 5.06 0.11 -11.80
C ALA A 87 3.55 0.02 -12.14
N ALA A 88 2.84 -0.96 -11.59
CA ALA A 88 1.39 -1.10 -11.77
C ALA A 88 0.57 0.08 -11.22
N ARG A 89 1.18 0.97 -10.42
CA ARG A 89 0.52 2.16 -9.85
C ARG A 89 0.49 3.36 -10.76
N SER A 90 0.93 3.27 -12.02
CA SER A 90 0.90 4.39 -12.97
C SER A 90 -0.45 5.13 -13.02
N LEU A 91 -1.57 4.39 -13.01
CA LEU A 91 -2.90 4.97 -12.92
C LEU A 91 -3.19 5.57 -11.52
N GLU A 92 -2.83 4.88 -10.44
CA GLU A 92 -2.98 5.37 -9.06
C GLU A 92 -2.28 6.73 -8.88
N VAL A 93 -1.05 6.87 -9.38
CA VAL A 93 -0.27 8.11 -9.28
C VAL A 93 -0.96 9.27 -9.99
N ALA A 94 -1.54 9.01 -11.16
CA ALA A 94 -2.33 10.02 -11.89
C ALA A 94 -3.57 10.45 -11.09
N LEU A 95 -4.32 9.50 -10.52
CA LEU A 95 -5.50 9.76 -9.69
C LEU A 95 -5.13 10.52 -8.40
N HIS A 96 -4.06 10.10 -7.75
CA HIS A 96 -3.53 10.76 -6.56
C HIS A 96 -3.10 12.20 -6.88
N LYS A 97 -2.46 12.44 -8.03
CA LYS A 97 -2.10 13.80 -8.45
C LYS A 97 -3.33 14.65 -8.75
N ALA A 98 -4.34 14.10 -9.42
CA ALA A 98 -5.60 14.80 -9.66
C ALA A 98 -6.27 15.22 -8.33
N HIS A 99 -6.35 14.30 -7.37
CA HIS A 99 -6.84 14.56 -6.02
C HIS A 99 -6.04 15.66 -5.30
N ALA A 100 -4.70 15.57 -5.33
CA ALA A 100 -3.81 16.57 -4.72
C ALA A 100 -3.97 17.97 -5.33
N LEU A 101 -4.32 18.06 -6.62
CA LEU A 101 -4.64 19.30 -7.32
C LEU A 101 -6.10 19.74 -7.13
N LYS A 102 -6.86 19.06 -6.25
CA LYS A 102 -8.27 19.33 -5.95
C LYS A 102 -9.19 19.18 -7.16
N PHE A 103 -8.78 18.36 -8.14
CA PHE A 103 -9.69 17.92 -9.20
C PHE A 103 -10.77 17.01 -8.59
N PRO A 104 -12.06 17.24 -8.87
CA PRO A 104 -13.14 16.40 -8.34
C PRO A 104 -13.07 14.99 -8.92
N LEU A 105 -12.71 14.00 -8.08
CA LEU A 105 -12.46 12.62 -8.52
C LEU A 105 -13.71 11.96 -9.12
N GLU A 106 -14.91 12.38 -8.71
CA GLU A 106 -16.18 11.90 -9.26
C GLU A 106 -16.39 12.26 -10.75
N ARG A 107 -15.56 13.16 -11.30
CA ARG A 107 -15.56 13.48 -12.73
C ARG A 107 -14.63 12.58 -13.55
N ILE A 108 -13.83 11.74 -12.90
CA ILE A 108 -13.02 10.72 -13.57
C ILE A 108 -13.91 9.49 -13.76
N VAL A 109 -14.30 9.23 -15.01
CA VAL A 109 -15.23 8.14 -15.35
C VAL A 109 -14.50 6.80 -15.47
N ASP A 110 -13.32 6.80 -16.09
CA ASP A 110 -12.50 5.61 -16.32
C ASP A 110 -11.03 6.01 -16.54
N GLY A 111 -10.11 5.05 -16.51
CA GLY A 111 -8.70 5.27 -16.77
C GLY A 111 -7.91 4.00 -17.03
N MET A 112 -6.88 4.11 -17.86
CA MET A 112 -5.92 3.05 -18.14
C MET A 112 -4.50 3.60 -18.01
N GLY A 113 -3.62 2.88 -17.33
CA GLY A 113 -2.21 3.19 -17.19
C GLY A 113 -1.35 2.01 -17.62
N THR A 114 -0.24 2.30 -18.31
CA THR A 114 0.77 1.32 -18.68
C THR A 114 2.13 1.90 -18.35
N ALA A 115 2.95 1.14 -17.62
CA ALA A 115 4.33 1.49 -17.30
C ALA A 115 5.24 0.30 -17.65
N PRO A 116 6.48 0.54 -18.09
CA PRO A 116 7.46 -0.52 -18.30
C PRO A 116 7.84 -1.16 -16.95
N LEU A 117 8.11 -2.46 -16.95
CA LEU A 117 8.74 -3.09 -15.80
C LEU A 117 10.24 -2.72 -15.79
N PRO A 118 10.76 -2.02 -14.78
CA PRO A 118 12.18 -1.70 -14.72
C PRO A 118 13.06 -2.94 -14.56
N PRO A 119 14.32 -2.89 -15.01
CA PRO A 119 15.26 -3.98 -14.81
C PRO A 119 15.62 -4.15 -13.31
N PRO A 120 15.95 -5.37 -12.86
CA PRO A 120 16.34 -5.64 -11.47
C PRO A 120 17.44 -4.68 -10.99
N ALA A 121 17.24 -4.12 -9.80
CA ALA A 121 18.18 -3.20 -9.19
C ALA A 121 19.06 -3.90 -8.15
N PRO A 122 20.32 -3.48 -7.99
CA PRO A 122 21.27 -4.11 -7.07
C PRO A 122 21.05 -3.72 -5.60
N ASP A 123 20.31 -2.64 -5.34
CA ASP A 123 20.03 -2.13 -4.00
C ASP A 123 18.67 -1.42 -3.93
N PHE A 124 18.23 -1.15 -2.70
CA PHE A 124 16.92 -0.56 -2.42
C PHE A 124 16.75 0.84 -3.02
N VAL A 125 17.78 1.68 -2.96
CA VAL A 125 17.70 3.08 -3.42
C VAL A 125 17.55 3.10 -4.94
N GLN A 126 18.35 2.29 -5.65
CA GLN A 126 18.23 2.13 -7.09
C GLN A 126 16.91 1.46 -7.49
N ALA A 127 16.42 0.49 -6.70
CA ALA A 127 15.13 -0.14 -6.96
C ALA A 127 14.00 0.89 -6.90
N MET A 128 13.94 1.65 -5.80
CA MET A 128 12.95 2.71 -5.60
C MET A 128 13.01 3.78 -6.70
N GLY A 129 14.22 4.20 -7.11
CA GLY A 129 14.40 5.14 -8.21
C GLY A 129 13.83 4.59 -9.52
N ARG A 130 14.29 3.41 -9.95
CA ARG A 130 13.85 2.82 -11.22
C ARG A 130 12.36 2.51 -11.27
N THR A 131 11.75 2.11 -10.15
CA THR A 131 10.32 1.83 -10.11
C THR A 131 9.46 3.09 -10.10
N ASN A 132 9.97 4.21 -9.59
CA ASN A 132 9.26 5.49 -9.63
C ASN A 132 9.47 6.23 -10.96
N ASP A 133 10.59 5.99 -11.64
CA ASP A 133 10.89 6.54 -12.97
C ASP A 133 10.11 5.83 -14.11
N ALA A 134 9.59 4.62 -13.83
CA ALA A 134 8.80 3.81 -14.75
C ALA A 134 7.34 4.26 -14.81
#